data_AF-A0A1Q4W4E2-F1
#
_entry.id   AF-A0A1Q4W4E2-F1
#
_cell.length_a   1.000
_cell.length_b   1.000
_cell.length_c   1.000
_cell.angle_alpha   90.00
_cell.angle_beta   90.00
_cell.angle_gamma   90.00
#
_symmetry.space_group_name_H-M   'P 1'
#
loop_
_entity.id
_entity.type
_entity.pdbx_description
1 polymer ?
#
loop_
_entity_poly.entity_id
_entity_poly.type
_entity_poly.pdbx_seq_one_letter_code
_entity_poly.pdbx_strand_id
1 'polypeptide(L)' 'MARSIGMAADATVFRAVITKRYSSDTVTTYEGPYGSIADARARVTFWTNYLADRDEDGEPTGTSRASGHVERGAITWERA' A
#
# COMPACT_ATOMS: atom_id res chain seq x y z
N MET A 1 -7.73 4.30 -15.67
CA MET A 1 -9.03 5.00 -15.52
C MET A 1 -8.93 5.94 -14.33
N ALA A 2 -8.84 7.25 -14.56
CA ALA A 2 -8.89 8.24 -13.49
C ALA A 2 -10.36 8.36 -13.04
N ARG A 3 -10.65 8.02 -11.78
CA ARG A 3 -11.97 8.25 -11.20
C ARG A 3 -11.99 9.72 -10.79
N SER A 4 -12.90 10.51 -11.36
CA SER A 4 -13.11 11.90 -10.91
C SER A 4 -13.58 11.86 -9.46
N ILE A 5 -12.69 12.21 -8.54
CA ILE A 5 -12.99 12.29 -7.12
C ILE A 5 -13.70 13.62 -6.89
N GLY A 6 -15.02 13.65 -7.08
CA GLY A 6 -15.87 14.71 -6.54
C GLY A 6 -15.99 14.50 -5.03
N MET A 7 -15.00 14.96 -4.27
CA MET A 7 -14.96 14.86 -2.82
C MET A 7 -15.20 16.22 -2.17
N ALA A 8 -15.86 16.21 -1.01
CA ALA A 8 -16.02 17.39 -0.16
C ALA A 8 -14.64 17.97 0.22
N ALA A 9 -14.59 19.26 0.53
CA ALA A 9 -13.35 19.98 0.82
C ALA A 9 -12.61 19.46 2.08
N ASP A 10 -13.30 18.72 2.93
CA ASP A 10 -12.83 18.06 4.15
C ASP A 10 -12.87 16.52 4.04
N ALA A 11 -13.02 15.99 2.82
CA ALA A 11 -13.16 14.57 2.63
C ALA A 11 -11.93 13.83 3.19
N THR A 12 -12.22 12.88 4.08
CA THR A 12 -11.23 11.90 4.50
C THR A 12 -10.88 11.05 3.30
N VAL A 13 -9.58 10.93 3.03
CA VAL A 13 -9.04 10.00 2.04
C VAL A 13 -8.22 8.92 2.70
N PHE A 14 -8.10 7.80 2.00
CA PHE A 14 -7.33 6.66 2.43
C PHE A 14 -6.29 6.32 1.37
N ARG A 15 -5.11 5.86 1.78
CA ARG A 15 -4.14 5.24 0.85
C ARG A 15 -3.68 3.91 1.38
N ALA A 16 -3.47 2.96 0.48
CA ALA A 16 -2.79 1.73 0.78
C ALA A 16 -1.28 1.97 0.71
N VAL A 17 -0.57 1.55 1.74
CA VAL A 17 0.89 1.56 1.79
C VAL A 17 1.35 0.11 1.79
N ILE A 18 2.10 -0.27 0.77
CA ILE A 18 2.59 -1.64 0.58
C ILE A 18 4.11 -1.58 0.60
N THR A 19 4.72 -2.30 1.54
CA THR A 19 6.16 -2.40 1.67
C THR A 19 6.61 -3.80 1.30
N LYS A 20 7.52 -3.89 0.34
CA LYS A 20 8.19 -5.13 -0.06
C LYS A 20 9.64 -5.03 0.35
N ARG A 21 10.05 -5.89 1.27
CA ARG A 21 11.44 -6.11 1.61
C ARG A 21 11.95 -7.27 0.76
N TYR A 22 13.04 -7.03 0.06
CA TYR A 22 13.85 -8.01 -0.62
C TYR A 22 15.15 -8.23 0.18
N SER A 23 15.97 -9.20 -0.22
CA SER A 23 17.25 -9.49 0.41
C SER A 23 18.20 -8.28 0.45
N SER A 24 18.20 -7.45 -0.60
CA SER A 24 19.10 -6.29 -0.74
C SER A 24 18.43 -4.92 -0.66
N ASP A 25 17.10 -4.85 -0.73
CA ASP A 25 16.39 -3.57 -0.91
C ASP A 25 15.00 -3.57 -0.26
N THR A 26 14.45 -2.39 0.00
CA THR A 26 13.08 -2.20 0.49
C THR A 26 12.35 -1.17 -0.35
N VAL A 27 11.27 -1.60 -0.99
CA VAL A 27 10.44 -0.77 -1.86
C VAL A 27 9.09 -0.52 -1.18
N THR A 28 8.69 0.75 -1.13
CA THR A 28 7.35 1.14 -0.67
C THR A 28 6.55 1.70 -1.84
N THR A 29 5.35 1.16 -2.04
CA THR A 29 4.39 1.64 -3.03
C THR A 29 3.17 2.23 -2.33
N TYR A 30 2.70 3.36 -2.85
CA TYR A 30 1.51 4.06 -2.38
C TYR A 30 0.41 3.96 -3.43
N GLU A 31 -0.77 3.52 -3.03
CA GLU A 31 -1.93 3.43 -3.92
C GLU A 31 -3.11 4.22 -3.32
N GLY A 32 -3.71 5.10 -4.13
CA GLY A 32 -4.78 6.01 -3.72
C GLY A 32 -4.63 7.38 -4.40
N PRO A 33 -5.35 8.41 -3.93
CA PRO A 33 -6.27 8.39 -2.78
C PRO A 33 -7.58 7.63 -3.06
N TYR A 34 -8.11 6.99 -2.01
CA TYR A 34 -9.38 6.28 -1.96
C TYR A 34 -10.41 7.02 -1.13
N GLY A 35 -11.68 6.95 -1.53
CA GLY A 35 -12.79 7.57 -0.80
C GLY A 35 -13.36 6.75 0.34
N SER A 36 -12.98 5.48 0.45
CA SER A 36 -13.38 4.62 1.55
C SER A 36 -12.19 3.81 2.08
N ILE A 37 -12.22 3.50 3.38
CA ILE A 37 -11.24 2.61 3.99
C ILE A 37 -11.31 1.21 3.40
N ALA A 38 -12.49 0.78 2.94
CA ALA A 38 -12.69 -0.54 2.33
C ALA A 38 -11.95 -0.67 1.00
N ASP A 39 -12.00 0.36 0.15
CA ASP A 39 -11.27 0.38 -1.13
C ASP A 39 -9.76 0.33 -0.93
N ALA A 40 -9.23 1.08 0.06
CA ALA A 40 -7.82 1.03 0.40
C ALA A 40 -7.43 -0.33 1.00
N ARG A 41 -8.28 -0.89 1.86
CA ARG A 41 -8.08 -2.22 2.45
C ARG A 41 -8.03 -3.32 1.40
N ALA A 42 -8.81 -3.22 0.32
CA ALA A 42 -8.79 -4.19 -0.77
C ALA A 42 -7.45 -4.24 -1.52
N ARG A 43 -6.57 -3.25 -1.34
CA ARG A 43 -5.23 -3.21 -1.96
C ARG A 43 -4.11 -3.75 -1.08
N VAL A 44 -4.32 -3.81 0.23
CA VAL A 44 -3.32 -4.34 1.17
C VAL A 44 -3.61 -5.78 1.51
N THR A 45 -2.56 -6.59 1.67
CA THR A 45 -2.69 -7.86 2.38
C THR A 45 -2.56 -7.58 3.89
N PHE A 46 -3.52 -8.07 4.67
CA PHE A 46 -3.49 -7.96 6.14
C PHE A 46 -2.45 -8.85 6.80
N TRP A 47 -1.87 -9.79 6.04
CA TRP A 47 -0.84 -10.70 6.50
C TRP A 47 0.50 -10.33 5.90
N THR A 48 1.56 -10.51 6.68
CA THR A 48 2.92 -10.50 6.14
C THR A 48 3.10 -11.74 5.28
N ASN A 49 3.31 -11.56 3.98
CA ASN A 49 3.60 -12.64 3.07
C ASN A 49 5.11 -12.80 2.94
N TYR A 50 5.63 -13.98 3.24
CA TYR A 50 7.00 -14.31 2.86
C TYR A 50 7.05 -14.51 1.34
N LEU A 51 7.95 -13.80 0.68
CA LEU A 51 8.16 -13.96 -0.75
C LEU A 51 8.93 -15.27 -0.98
N ALA A 52 8.70 -15.92 -2.13
CA ALA A 52 9.39 -17.15 -2.50
C ALA A 52 10.84 -16.87 -2.93
N ASP A 53 11.61 -16.34 -2.00
CA ASP A 53 13.05 -16.16 -2.12
C ASP A 53 13.70 -17.40 -1.50
N ARG A 54 14.42 -18.15 -2.34
CA ARG A 54 15.00 -19.44 -1.99
C ARG A 54 16.51 -19.37 -2.10
N ASP A 55 17.22 -20.03 -1.20
CA ASP A 55 18.66 -20.19 -1.30
C ASP A 55 19.04 -21.21 -2.39
N GLU A 56 20.35 -21.49 -2.50
CA GLU A 56 20.91 -22.44 -3.48
C GLU A 56 20.38 -23.86 -3.30
N ASP A 57 19.96 -24.23 -2.09
CA ASP A 57 19.39 -25.52 -1.73
C ASP A 57 17.86 -25.57 -1.95
N GLY A 58 17.25 -24.44 -2.36
CA GLY A 58 15.83 -24.32 -2.62
C GLY A 58 14.97 -24.05 -1.37
N GLU A 59 15.59 -23.75 -0.24
CA GLU A 59 14.92 -23.49 1.03
C GLU A 59 14.50 -22.01 1.14
N PRO A 60 13.31 -21.70 1.70
CA PRO A 60 12.88 -20.32 1.89
C PRO A 60 13.82 -19.56 2.82
N THR A 61 14.43 -18.48 2.32
CA THR A 61 15.40 -17.70 3.12
C THR A 61 14.73 -16.91 4.26
N GLY A 62 13.42 -16.69 4.16
CA GLY A 62 12.65 -15.89 5.13
C GLY A 62 13.01 -14.40 5.15
N THR A 63 13.92 -13.94 4.29
CA THR A 63 14.46 -12.57 4.30
C THR A 63 13.59 -11.60 3.52
N SER A 64 12.97 -12.09 2.44
CA SER A 64 12.09 -11.32 1.58
C SER A 64 10.63 -11.44 2.05
N ARG A 65 9.97 -10.31 2.30
CA ARG A 65 8.59 -10.25 2.82
C ARG A 65 7.83 -9.04 2.31
N ALA A 66 6.52 -9.17 2.16
CA ALA A 66 5.61 -8.08 1.83
C ALA A 66 4.60 -7.86 2.97
N SER A 67 4.37 -6.61 3.33
CA SER A 67 3.32 -6.20 4.27
C SER A 67 2.62 -4.94 3.77
N GLY A 68 1.44 -4.65 4.32
CA GLY A 68 0.75 -3.41 4.01
C GLY A 68 -0.14 -2.91 5.13
N HIS A 69 -0.42 -1.62 5.09
CA HIS A 69 -1.36 -0.96 5.99
C HIS A 69 -2.09 0.17 5.26
N VAL A 70 -3.19 0.64 5.85
CA VAL A 70 -3.93 1.78 5.32
C VAL A 70 -3.62 3.01 6.14
N GLU A 71 -3.28 4.09 5.47
CA GLU A 71 -3.19 5.42 6.07
C GLU A 71 -4.43 6.24 5.77
N ARG A 72 -4.77 7.15 6.69
CA ARG A 72 -5.87 8.11 6.56
C ARG A 72 -5.28 9.51 6.42
N GLY A 73 -5.80 10.29 5.49
CA GLY A 73 -5.44 11.69 5.29
C GLY A 73 -6.67 12.58 5.10
N ALA A 74 -6.43 13.87 5.02
CA ALA A 74 -7.40 14.88 4.59
C ALA A 74 -6.78 15.64 3.40
N ILE A 75 -7.61 16.03 2.43
CA ILE A 75 -7.18 16.87 1.32
C ILE A 75 -7.47 18.33 1.68
N THR A 76 -6.56 19.23 1.30
CA THR A 76 -6.80 20.67 1.31
C THR A 76 -6.77 21.16 -0.14
N TRP A 77 -7.80 21.89 -0.55
CA TRP A 77 -7.87 22.49 -1.87
C TRP A 77 -7.44 23.95 -1.80
N GLU A 78 -6.54 24.34 -2.67
CA GLU A 78 -6.14 25.72 -2.86
C GLU A 78 -6.51 26.19 -4.27
N ARG A 79 -6.86 27.49 -4.38
CA ARG A 79 -7.11 28.11 -5.68
C ARG A 79 -5.76 28.50 -6.27
N ALA A 80 -5.39 27.87 -7.38
CA ALA A 80 -4.22 28.22 -8.18
C ALA A 80 -4.53 29.38 -9.14
#